data_AF-A0A6A3PT12-F1
#
_entry.id   AF-A0A6A3PT12-F1
#
_cell.length_a   1.000
_cell.length_b   1.000
_cell.length_c   1.000
_cell.angle_alpha   90.00
_cell.angle_beta   90.00
_cell.angle_gamma   90.00
#
_symmetry.space_group_name_H-M   'P 1'
#
loop_
_entity.id
_entity.type
_entity.pdbx_description
1 polymer ?
#
loop_
_entity_poly.entity_id
_entity_poly.type
_entity_poly.pdbx_seq_one_letter_code
_entity_poly.pdbx_strand_id
1 'polypeptide(L)'
;MESDSSDKPERILRRLLDDYECILTRPLRENETEADRQRVLIQARAELVRGKHFRDNVEANNKTRKKNTRRSLRSTATSFPRPCIGCLWTR
;
A
#
# COMPACT_ATOMS: atom_id res chain seq x y z
N MET A 1 7.41 -15.34 9.96
CA MET A 1 7.82 -14.57 8.77
C MET A 1 6.56 -13.99 8.14
N GLU A 2 6.35 -12.68 8.21
CA GLU A 2 5.28 -11.99 7.48
C GLU A 2 5.93 -10.94 6.59
N SER A 3 6.24 -11.28 5.34
CA SER A 3 6.84 -10.35 4.39
C SER A 3 6.43 -10.73 2.98
N ASP A 4 5.16 -10.53 2.61
CA ASP A 4 4.73 -10.88 1.24
C ASP A 4 3.60 -10.05 0.63
N SER A 5 3.10 -9.00 1.30
CA SER A 5 1.95 -8.24 0.77
C SER A 5 2.22 -6.78 0.42
N SER A 6 3.36 -6.20 0.81
CA SER A 6 3.61 -4.75 0.61
C SER A 6 4.43 -4.41 -0.65
N ASP A 7 5.22 -5.35 -1.17
CA ASP A 7 6.08 -5.09 -2.34
C ASP A 7 5.30 -4.96 -3.66
N LYS A 8 4.11 -5.54 -3.74
CA LYS A 8 3.30 -5.57 -4.97
C LYS A 8 2.86 -4.17 -5.43
N PRO A 9 2.25 -3.30 -4.59
CA PRO A 9 1.85 -1.96 -5.03
C PRO A 9 3.03 -1.04 -5.36
N GLU A 10 4.15 -1.15 -4.63
CA GLU A 10 5.34 -0.35 -4.90
C GLU A 10 6.01 -0.75 -6.22
N ARG A 11 6.10 -2.06 -6.50
CA ARG A 11 6.62 -2.59 -7.76
C ARG A 11 5.79 -2.15 -8.97
N ILE A 12 4.47 -2.09 -8.84
CA ILE A 12 3.58 -1.60 -9.90
C ILE A 12 3.86 -0.13 -10.21
N LEU A 13 3.97 0.71 -9.17
CA LEU A 13 4.20 2.14 -9.36
C LEU A 13 5.58 2.47 -9.90
N ARG A 14 6.58 1.68 -9.51
CA ARG A 14 7.93 1.84 -10.05
C ARG A 14 7.97 1.54 -11.55
N ARG A 15 7.31 0.45 -11.99
CA ARG A 15 7.15 0.15 -13.42
C ARG A 15 6.46 1.26 -14.20
N LEU A 16 5.36 1.80 -13.66
CA LEU A 16 4.65 2.90 -14.31
C LEU A 16 5.50 4.18 -14.42
N LEU A 17 6.39 4.43 -13.47
CA LEU A 17 7.33 5.55 -13.53
C LEU A 17 8.40 5.32 -14.59
N ASP A 18 8.97 4.11 -14.62
CA ASP A 18 9.96 3.70 -15.63
C ASP A 18 9.37 3.82 -17.05
N ASP A 19 8.12 3.38 -17.24
CA ASP A 19 7.41 3.49 -18.52
C ASP A 19 7.18 4.97 -18.93
N TYR A 20 6.76 5.82 -17.99
CA TYR A 20 6.56 7.25 -18.23
C TYR A 20 7.86 7.95 -18.63
N GLU A 21 8.95 7.67 -17.91
CA GLU A 21 10.27 8.24 -18.19
C GLU A 21 10.82 7.75 -19.54
N CYS A 22 10.61 6.48 -19.87
CA CYS A 22 10.95 5.91 -21.16
C CYS A 22 10.23 6.63 -22.32
N ILE A 23 8.92 6.87 -22.20
CA ILE A 23 8.15 7.59 -23.22
C ILE A 23 8.63 9.05 -23.36
N LEU A 24 9.00 9.68 -22.25
CA LEU A 24 9.43 11.07 -22.21
C LEU A 24 10.80 11.29 -22.86
N THR A 25 11.74 10.39 -22.59
CA THR A 25 13.15 10.55 -22.97
C THR A 25 13.50 9.89 -24.30
N ARG A 26 12.67 8.95 -24.80
CA ARG A 26 12.92 8.33 -26.11
C ARG A 26 12.83 9.33 -27.26
N PRO A 27 13.66 9.17 -28.30
CA PRO A 27 13.51 9.92 -29.54
C PRO A 27 12.18 9.58 -30.23
N LEU A 28 11.65 10.54 -30.99
CA LEU A 28 10.48 10.32 -31.83
C LEU A 28 10.81 9.32 -32.95
N ARG A 29 9.83 8.49 -33.31
CA ARG A 29 9.92 7.61 -34.48
C ARG A 29 9.62 8.39 -35.76
N GLU A 30 10.02 7.88 -36.92
CA GLU A 30 9.87 8.56 -38.23
C GLU A 30 8.46 9.09 -38.53
N ASN A 31 7.42 8.45 -37.99
CA ASN A 31 6.01 8.81 -38.22
C ASN A 31 5.29 9.32 -36.96
N GLU A 32 6.03 9.65 -35.90
CA GLU A 32 5.46 10.03 -34.61
C GLU A 32 5.67 11.53 -34.37
N THR A 33 4.58 12.25 -34.15
CA THR A 33 4.68 13.68 -33.82
C THR A 33 4.85 13.87 -32.31
N GLU A 34 5.32 15.06 -31.93
CA GLU A 34 5.37 15.45 -30.52
C GLU A 34 3.98 15.40 -29.86
N ALA A 35 2.93 15.72 -30.63
CA ALA A 35 1.55 15.63 -30.16
C ALA A 35 1.13 14.17 -29.87
N ASP A 36 1.57 13.22 -30.68
CA ASP A 36 1.33 11.79 -30.43
C ASP A 36 2.03 11.33 -29.15
N ARG A 37 3.30 11.72 -28.97
CA ARG A 37 4.03 11.47 -27.72
C ARG A 37 3.32 12.06 -26.51
N GLN A 38 2.82 13.29 -26.62
CA GLN A 38 2.05 13.94 -25.54
C GLN A 38 0.76 13.20 -25.21
N ARG A 39 0.04 12.66 -26.19
CA ARG A 39 -1.17 11.84 -25.94
C ARG A 39 -0.83 10.60 -25.12
N VAL A 40 0.24 9.91 -25.47
CA VAL A 40 0.72 8.73 -24.72
C VAL A 40 1.17 9.12 -23.32
N LEU A 41 1.88 10.24 -23.16
CA LEU A 41 2.29 10.76 -21.85
C LEU A 41 1.09 11.12 -20.95
N ILE A 42 0.03 11.70 -21.52
CA ILE A 42 -1.21 12.00 -20.78
C ILE A 42 -1.84 10.71 -20.26
N GLN A 43 -1.89 9.67 -21.09
CA GLN A 43 -2.42 8.36 -20.70
C GLN A 43 -1.57 7.71 -19.59
N ALA A 44 -0.25 7.68 -19.75
CA ALA A 44 0.68 7.15 -18.76
C ALA A 44 0.60 7.94 -17.42
N ARG A 45 0.45 9.26 -17.48
CA ARG A 45 0.23 10.10 -16.30
C ARG A 45 -1.08 9.74 -15.58
N ALA A 46 -2.16 9.49 -16.30
CA ALA A 46 -3.42 9.05 -15.71
C ALA A 46 -3.30 7.68 -15.03
N GLU A 47 -2.49 6.77 -15.57
CA GLU A 47 -2.19 5.48 -14.94
C GLU A 47 -1.34 5.63 -13.68
N LEU A 48 -0.34 6.51 -13.68
CA LEU A 48 0.44 6.84 -12.48
C LEU A 48 -0.44 7.36 -11.34
N VAL A 49 -1.38 8.26 -11.66
CA VAL A 49 -2.35 8.79 -10.68
C VAL A 49 -3.23 7.67 -10.13
N ARG A 50 -3.76 6.81 -11.00
CA ARG A 50 -4.56 5.64 -10.58
C ARG A 50 -3.76 4.66 -9.71
N GLY A 51 -2.50 4.38 -10.09
CA GLY A 51 -1.60 3.54 -9.30
C GLY A 51 -1.31 4.14 -7.92
N LYS A 52 -1.10 5.46 -7.84
CA LYS A 52 -0.88 6.16 -6.56
C LYS A 52 -2.11 6.00 -5.67
N HIS A 53 -3.30 6.28 -6.18
CA HIS A 53 -4.54 6.09 -5.42
C HIS A 53 -4.72 4.64 -4.96
N PHE A 54 -4.37 3.66 -5.79
CA PHE A 54 -4.40 2.26 -5.40
C PHE A 54 -3.46 1.97 -4.22
N ARG A 55 -2.21 2.46 -4.26
CA ARG A 55 -1.24 2.33 -3.15
C ARG A 55 -1.78 2.95 -1.87
N ASP A 56 -2.27 4.19 -1.96
CA ASP A 56 -2.81 4.94 -0.82
C ASP A 56 -4.00 4.18 -0.20
N ASN A 57 -4.86 3.56 -1.03
CA ASN A 57 -6.00 2.77 -0.58
C ASN A 57 -5.58 1.44 0.08
N VAL A 58 -4.60 0.73 -0.48
CA VAL A 58 -4.03 -0.48 0.14
C VAL A 58 -3.39 -0.15 1.49
N GLU A 59 -2.67 0.95 1.59
CA GLU A 59 -2.06 1.39 2.84
C GLU A 59 -3.12 1.75 3.89
N ALA A 60 -4.16 2.49 3.50
CA ALA A 60 -5.29 2.82 4.37
C ALA A 60 -6.01 1.56 4.88
N ASN A 61 -6.25 0.57 4.00
CA ASN A 61 -6.88 -0.70 4.37
C ASN A 61 -5.99 -1.53 5.31
N ASN A 62 -4.68 -1.57 5.07
CA ASN A 62 -3.75 -2.25 5.97
C ASN A 62 -3.69 -1.59 7.35
N LYS A 63 -3.78 -0.25 7.43
CA LYS A 63 -3.85 0.49 8.70
C LYS A 63 -5.14 0.17 9.46
N THR A 64 -6.30 0.13 8.81
CA THR A 64 -7.58 -0.22 9.46
C THR A 64 -7.58 -1.67 9.93
N ARG A 65 -7.06 -2.62 9.13
CA ARG A 65 -6.93 -4.02 9.52
C ARG A 65 -6.05 -4.18 10.76
N LYS A 66 -4.86 -3.57 10.79
CA LYS A 66 -3.97 -3.56 11.97
C LYS A 66 -4.65 -2.96 13.20
N LYS A 67 -5.43 -1.89 13.04
CA LYS A 67 -6.19 -1.26 14.14
C LYS A 67 -7.27 -2.20 14.71
N ASN A 68 -7.98 -2.93 13.84
CA ASN A 68 -9.00 -3.90 14.25
C ASN A 68 -8.37 -5.13 14.92
N THR A 69 -7.26 -5.66 14.40
CA THR A 69 -6.52 -6.75 15.06
C THR A 69 -6.05 -6.33 16.46
N ARG A 70 -5.50 -5.12 16.62
CA ARG A 70 -5.12 -4.59 17.93
C ARG A 70 -6.30 -4.43 18.89
N ARG A 71 -7.48 -4.03 18.41
CA ARG A 71 -8.71 -3.95 19.23
C ARG A 71 -9.18 -5.35 19.68
N SER A 72 -9.14 -6.34 18.79
CA SER A 72 -9.52 -7.73 19.09
C SER A 72 -8.56 -8.41 20.08
N LEU A 73 -7.25 -8.18 19.95
CA LEU A 73 -6.26 -8.67 20.93
C LEU A 73 -6.41 -7.98 22.29
N ARG A 74 -6.79 -6.70 22.31
CA ARG A 74 -7.04 -5.98 23.57
C ARG A 74 -8.32 -6.47 24.26
N SER A 75 -9.38 -6.82 23.53
CA SER A 75 -10.61 -7.36 24.12
C SER A 75 -10.43 -8.77 24.70
N THR A 76 -9.55 -9.58 24.12
CA THR A 76 -9.20 -10.92 24.62
C THR A 76 -8.21 -10.88 25.80
N ALA A 77 -7.33 -9.88 25.86
CA ALA A 77 -6.45 -9.67 27.02
C ALA A 77 -7.21 -9.19 28.27
N THR A 78 -8.37 -8.54 28.11
CA THR A 78 -9.24 -8.12 29.23
C THR A 78 -10.18 -9.21 29.75
N SER A 79 -10.27 -10.37 29.08
CA SER A 79 -11.13 -11.49 29.49
C SER A 79 -10.39 -12.60 30.23
N PHE A 80 -9.10 -12.46 30.53
CA PHE A 80 -8.45 -13.30 31.53
C PHE A 80 -8.76 -12.74 32.91
N PRO A 81 -9.45 -13.48 33.80
CA PRO A 81 -9.55 -13.06 35.18
C PRO A 81 -8.13 -13.00 35.71
N ARG A 82 -7.71 -11.82 36.18
CA ARG A 82 -6.50 -11.69 36.97
C ARG A 82 -6.60 -12.75 38.08
N PRO A 83 -5.63 -13.67 38.26
CA PRO A 83 -5.59 -14.43 39.50
C PRO A 83 -5.46 -13.39 40.62
N CYS A 84 -6.45 -13.36 41.51
CA CYS A 84 -6.40 -12.53 42.70
C CYS A 84 -5.21 -13.00 43.53
N ILE A 85 -4.07 -12.31 43.38
CA ILE A 85 -2.92 -12.43 44.29
C ILE A 85 -3.38 -11.76 45.58
N GLY A 86 -4.04 -12.51 46.47
CA GLY A 86 -4.60 -11.90 47.68
C GLY A 86 -5.45 -12.76 48.61
N CYS A 87 -5.44 -14.09 48.51
CA CYS A 87 -6.03 -14.95 49.55
C CYS A 87 -4.97 -15.91 50.09
N LEU A 88 -3.90 -15.35 50.67
CA LEU A 88 -3.04 -16.06 51.60
C LEU A 88 -3.27 -15.41 52.97
N TRP A 89 -3.45 -16.25 54.00
CA TRP A 89 -3.74 -15.98 55.42
C TRP A 89 -5.26 -15.97 55.71
N THR A 90 -5.80 -16.91 56.49
CA THR A 90 -5.48 -17.20 57.89
C THR A 90 -5.74 -18.67 58.27
N ARG A 91 -4.89 -19.24 59.13
CA ARG A 91 -5.26 -20.36 60.01
C ARG A 91 -4.67 -20.13 61.39
#